data_AF-A0A6A5GI42-F1
#
_entry.id   AF-A0A6A5GI42-F1
#
_cell.length_a   1.000
_cell.length_b   1.000
_cell.length_c   1.000
_cell.angle_alpha   90.00
_cell.angle_beta   90.00
_cell.angle_gamma   90.00
#
_symmetry.space_group_name_H-M   'P 1'
#
loop_
_entity.id
_entity.type
_entity.pdbx_description
1 polymer ?
#
loop_
_entity_poly.entity_id
_entity_poly.type
_entity_poly.pdbx_seq_one_letter_code
_entity_poly.pdbx_strand_id
1 'polypeptide(L)'
;MKNLKKQHEARQEALQEELKNVKKDEKKKIRKVEKESEKLKEKRENQLAKEQKDIEEMTQQYANERKKLIDDQFKMRKEMAEEKRKNRELEQEQDLQQLKYLTSAVNALIANDATKRVLEQTNIITDIVQNTTESLMKLNVYCISDSPKEHQGNVRLELDEINKMKSMFKFQASKIQQHFMNESSANPDAVKICKNYLRQLEEAMRSKQLIAICALLQFDLAKGNIRKIQSYGNDADSLAQKLETIQTDVAFGGICMKDLKSVMDQKQLKN
;
A
#
# COMPACT_ATOMS: atom_id res chain seq x y z
N MET A 1 -82.21 17.18 -118.37
CA MET A 1 -80.97 17.86 -117.94
C MET A 1 -81.16 19.02 -116.95
N LYS A 2 -82.21 19.86 -117.02
CA LYS A 2 -82.41 20.98 -116.07
C LYS A 2 -82.65 20.56 -114.60
N ASN A 3 -83.31 19.42 -114.33
CA ASN A 3 -83.54 18.94 -112.96
C ASN A 3 -82.29 18.34 -112.29
N LEU A 4 -81.39 17.68 -113.03
CA LEU A 4 -80.14 17.17 -112.48
C LEU A 4 -79.19 18.30 -112.04
N LYS A 5 -79.14 19.42 -112.76
CA LYS A 5 -78.34 20.59 -112.38
C LYS A 5 -78.79 21.21 -111.06
N LYS A 6 -80.10 21.44 -110.89
CA LYS A 6 -80.66 21.95 -109.63
C LYS A 6 -80.41 21.02 -108.44
N GLN A 7 -80.51 19.70 -108.66
CA GLN A 7 -80.26 18.70 -107.61
C GLN A 7 -78.77 18.62 -107.24
N HIS A 8 -77.87 18.83 -108.22
CA HIS A 8 -76.43 18.89 -107.99
C HIS A 8 -76.01 20.18 -107.27
N GLU A 9 -76.60 21.33 -107.62
CA GLU A 9 -76.39 22.62 -106.92
C GLU A 9 -76.85 22.54 -105.47
N ALA A 10 -78.07 22.03 -105.20
CA ALA A 10 -78.57 21.86 -103.84
C ALA A 10 -77.70 20.89 -103.01
N ARG A 11 -77.15 19.84 -103.62
CA ARG A 11 -76.24 18.90 -102.95
C ARG A 11 -74.87 19.51 -102.68
N GLN A 12 -74.41 20.40 -103.56
CA GLN A 12 -73.14 21.12 -103.41
C GLN A 12 -73.24 22.18 -102.30
N GLU A 13 -74.38 22.88 -102.20
CA GLU A 13 -74.70 23.77 -101.09
C GLU A 13 -74.81 23.00 -99.77
N ALA A 14 -75.51 21.86 -99.76
CA ALA A 14 -75.62 21.01 -98.57
C ALA A 14 -74.25 20.51 -98.08
N LEU A 15 -73.37 20.05 -98.99
CA LEU A 15 -71.99 19.66 -98.69
C LEU A 15 -71.14 20.83 -98.18
N GLN A 16 -71.32 22.04 -98.74
CA GLN A 16 -70.63 23.23 -98.23
C GLN A 16 -71.09 23.60 -96.81
N GLU A 17 -72.38 23.47 -96.53
CA GLU A 17 -72.96 23.69 -95.20
C GLU A 17 -72.44 22.65 -94.19
N GLU A 18 -72.39 21.37 -94.59
CA GLU A 18 -71.80 20.27 -93.80
C GLU A 18 -70.32 20.53 -93.50
N LEU A 19 -69.55 20.96 -94.50
CA LEU A 19 -68.12 21.23 -94.37
C LEU A 19 -67.85 22.47 -93.50
N LYS A 20 -68.73 23.49 -93.55
CA LYS A 20 -68.73 24.61 -92.60
C LYS A 20 -69.03 24.15 -91.18
N ASN A 21 -70.00 23.25 -90.99
CA ASN A 21 -70.36 22.71 -89.68
C ASN A 21 -69.24 21.84 -89.09
N VAL A 22 -68.63 20.96 -89.89
CA VAL A 22 -67.46 20.16 -89.48
C VAL A 22 -66.29 21.06 -89.08
N LYS A 23 -65.96 22.07 -89.89
CA LYS A 23 -64.89 23.04 -89.54
C LYS A 23 -65.20 23.80 -88.25
N LYS A 24 -66.46 24.14 -88.00
CA LYS A 24 -66.89 24.83 -86.78
C LYS A 24 -66.78 23.91 -85.56
N ASP A 25 -67.13 22.64 -85.72
CA ASP A 25 -67.03 21.63 -84.66
C ASP A 25 -65.59 21.21 -84.37
N GLU A 26 -64.74 21.06 -85.38
CA GLU A 26 -63.30 20.84 -85.20
C GLU A 26 -62.66 22.00 -84.46
N LYS A 27 -62.95 23.25 -84.84
CA LYS A 27 -62.48 24.44 -84.10
C LYS A 27 -62.93 24.44 -82.65
N LYS A 28 -64.16 24.00 -82.36
CA LYS A 28 -64.65 23.84 -80.98
C LYS A 28 -63.89 22.74 -80.23
N LYS A 29 -63.63 21.59 -80.87
CA LYS A 29 -62.86 20.48 -80.29
C LYS A 29 -61.42 20.89 -79.98
N ILE A 30 -60.74 21.54 -80.93
CA ILE A 30 -59.37 22.08 -80.76
C ILE A 30 -59.33 23.03 -79.56
N ARG A 31 -60.24 24.01 -79.51
CA ARG A 31 -60.32 24.95 -78.36
C ARG A 31 -60.58 24.25 -77.02
N LYS A 32 -61.31 23.14 -77.02
CA LYS A 32 -61.56 22.36 -75.80
C LYS A 32 -60.29 21.64 -75.35
N VAL A 33 -59.58 20.99 -76.29
CA VAL A 33 -58.31 20.32 -76.02
C VAL A 33 -57.23 21.29 -75.57
N GLU A 34 -57.12 22.47 -76.20
CA GLU A 34 -56.20 23.54 -75.78
C GLU A 34 -56.47 23.98 -74.33
N LYS A 35 -57.73 24.25 -73.97
CA LYS A 35 -58.11 24.59 -72.60
C LYS A 35 -57.82 23.48 -71.59
N GLU A 36 -58.03 22.23 -71.97
CA GLU A 36 -57.70 21.08 -71.11
C GLU A 36 -56.17 20.92 -70.97
N SER A 37 -55.41 21.14 -72.04
CA SER A 37 -53.94 21.14 -72.03
C SER A 37 -53.37 22.23 -71.13
N GLU A 38 -53.91 23.45 -71.22
CA GLU A 38 -53.53 24.60 -70.37
C GLU A 38 -53.74 24.27 -68.89
N LYS A 39 -54.93 23.76 -68.52
CA LYS A 39 -55.24 23.35 -67.15
C LYS A 39 -54.33 22.23 -66.65
N LEU A 40 -53.91 21.33 -67.54
CA LEU A 40 -53.06 20.20 -67.17
C LEU A 40 -51.60 20.64 -66.98
N LYS A 41 -51.13 21.62 -67.76
CA LYS A 41 -49.85 22.31 -67.55
C LYS A 41 -49.84 23.05 -66.21
N GLU A 42 -50.86 23.86 -65.94
CA GLU A 42 -50.98 24.61 -64.69
C GLU A 42 -51.02 23.68 -63.46
N LYS A 43 -51.75 22.56 -63.54
CA LYS A 43 -51.73 21.53 -62.48
C LYS A 43 -50.34 20.92 -62.28
N ARG A 44 -49.63 20.59 -63.37
CA ARG A 44 -48.26 20.05 -63.28
C ARG A 44 -47.30 21.05 -62.66
N GLU A 45 -47.37 22.32 -63.06
CA GLU A 45 -46.50 23.37 -62.53
C GLU A 45 -46.74 23.58 -61.02
N ASN A 46 -48.02 23.65 -60.60
CA ASN A 46 -48.36 23.76 -59.19
C ASN A 46 -47.91 22.54 -58.37
N GLN A 47 -48.02 21.34 -58.94
CA GLN A 47 -47.57 20.12 -58.28
C GLN A 47 -46.05 20.05 -58.15
N LEU A 48 -45.32 20.39 -59.22
CA LEU A 48 -43.85 20.49 -59.20
C LEU A 48 -43.38 21.53 -58.18
N ALA A 49 -44.01 22.71 -58.13
CA ALA A 49 -43.65 23.73 -57.16
C ALA A 49 -43.85 23.24 -55.71
N LYS A 50 -44.90 22.47 -55.45
CA LYS A 50 -45.13 21.87 -54.13
C LYS A 50 -44.10 20.80 -53.79
N GLU A 51 -43.85 19.86 -54.71
CA GLU A 51 -42.85 18.80 -54.52
C GLU A 51 -41.44 19.38 -54.33
N GLN A 52 -41.09 20.43 -55.07
CA GLN A 52 -39.82 21.14 -54.91
C GLN A 52 -39.68 21.74 -53.50
N LYS A 53 -40.75 22.38 -53.00
CA LYS A 53 -40.79 22.94 -51.66
C LYS A 53 -40.67 21.86 -50.59
N ASP A 54 -41.38 20.74 -50.75
CA ASP A 54 -41.31 19.61 -49.81
C ASP A 54 -39.89 19.01 -49.77
N ILE A 55 -39.22 18.90 -50.93
CA ILE A 55 -37.82 18.45 -51.02
C ILE A 55 -36.87 19.43 -50.31
N GLU A 56 -37.04 20.73 -50.49
CA GLU A 56 -36.24 21.75 -49.81
C GLU A 56 -36.42 21.71 -48.28
N GLU A 57 -37.67 21.61 -47.82
CA GLU A 57 -37.98 21.50 -46.39
C GLU A 57 -37.36 20.25 -45.76
N MET A 58 -37.51 19.09 -46.42
CA MET A 58 -36.88 17.85 -45.96
C MET A 58 -35.35 17.96 -45.96
N THR A 59 -34.76 18.51 -47.01
CA THR A 59 -33.29 18.67 -47.10
C THR A 59 -32.76 19.54 -45.97
N GLN A 60 -33.48 20.63 -45.64
CA GLN A 60 -33.12 21.52 -44.54
C GLN A 60 -33.27 20.84 -43.18
N GLN A 61 -34.34 20.05 -42.98
CA GLN A 61 -34.53 19.25 -41.76
C GLN A 61 -33.40 18.24 -41.57
N TYR A 62 -33.08 17.45 -42.60
CA TYR A 62 -31.98 16.49 -42.56
C TYR A 62 -30.62 17.16 -42.29
N ALA A 63 -30.36 18.33 -42.89
CA ALA A 63 -29.13 19.09 -42.63
C ALA A 63 -29.04 19.54 -41.15
N ASN A 64 -30.14 20.03 -40.59
CA ASN A 64 -30.21 20.43 -39.19
C ASN A 64 -30.04 19.25 -38.22
N GLU A 65 -30.72 18.13 -38.48
CA GLU A 65 -30.61 16.91 -37.68
C GLU A 65 -29.19 16.33 -37.73
N ARG A 66 -28.59 16.29 -38.92
CA ARG A 66 -27.20 15.84 -39.09
C ARG A 66 -26.24 16.72 -38.31
N LYS A 67 -26.43 18.04 -38.32
CA LYS A 67 -25.61 18.97 -37.53
C LYS A 67 -25.76 18.71 -36.04
N LYS A 68 -26.99 18.58 -35.53
CA LYS A 68 -27.25 18.24 -34.12
C LYS A 68 -26.58 16.92 -33.72
N LEU A 69 -26.70 15.89 -34.55
CA LEU A 69 -26.08 14.58 -34.28
C LEU A 69 -24.55 14.67 -34.18
N ILE A 70 -23.92 15.47 -35.03
CA ILE A 70 -22.47 15.69 -35.00
C ILE A 70 -22.07 16.45 -33.72
N ASP A 71 -22.82 17.50 -33.36
CA ASP A 71 -22.56 18.28 -32.15
C ASP A 71 -22.72 17.42 -30.88
N ASP A 72 -23.76 16.59 -30.82
CA ASP A 72 -24.01 15.65 -29.72
C ASP A 72 -22.90 14.59 -29.62
N GLN A 73 -22.46 14.01 -30.75
CA GLN A 73 -21.31 13.09 -30.77
C GLN A 73 -20.04 13.77 -30.25
N PHE A 74 -19.80 15.02 -30.63
CA PHE A 74 -18.63 15.75 -30.18
C PHE A 74 -18.67 16.02 -28.67
N LYS A 75 -19.83 16.47 -28.17
CA LYS A 75 -20.05 16.70 -26.74
C LYS A 75 -19.86 15.41 -25.92
N MET A 76 -20.46 14.32 -26.35
CA MET A 76 -20.32 13.02 -25.69
C MET A 76 -18.86 12.52 -25.67
N ARG A 77 -18.11 12.70 -26.77
CA ARG A 77 -16.67 12.37 -26.81
C ARG A 77 -15.86 13.21 -25.84
N LYS A 78 -16.16 14.49 -25.71
CA LYS A 78 -15.50 15.40 -24.77
C LYS A 78 -15.76 14.98 -23.33
N GLU A 79 -17.01 14.74 -22.97
CA GLU A 79 -17.40 14.28 -21.62
C GLU A 79 -16.74 12.93 -21.28
N MET A 80 -16.72 11.98 -22.23
CA MET A 80 -16.04 10.70 -22.04
C MET A 80 -14.52 10.86 -21.83
N ALA A 81 -13.88 11.81 -22.52
CA ALA A 81 -12.46 12.07 -22.34
C ALA A 81 -12.15 12.70 -20.97
N GLU A 82 -13.00 13.62 -20.51
CA GLU A 82 -12.90 14.22 -19.17
C GLU A 82 -13.11 13.17 -18.07
N GLU A 83 -14.11 12.30 -18.21
CA GLU A 83 -14.38 11.24 -17.24
C GLU A 83 -13.26 10.21 -17.18
N LYS A 84 -12.72 9.79 -18.34
CA LYS A 84 -11.54 8.93 -18.40
C LYS A 84 -10.34 9.54 -17.70
N ARG A 85 -10.15 10.85 -17.81
CA ARG A 85 -9.06 11.56 -17.14
C ARG A 85 -9.26 11.54 -15.62
N LYS A 86 -10.46 11.87 -15.14
CA LYS A 86 -10.79 11.83 -13.70
C LYS A 86 -10.62 10.44 -13.11
N ASN A 87 -11.07 9.39 -13.81
CA ASN A 87 -10.90 8.02 -13.34
C ASN A 87 -9.43 7.62 -13.24
N ARG A 88 -8.59 8.00 -14.20
CA ARG A 88 -7.14 7.75 -14.12
C ARG A 88 -6.49 8.49 -12.95
N GLU A 89 -6.88 9.73 -12.70
CA GLU A 89 -6.38 10.51 -11.56
C GLU A 89 -6.79 9.85 -10.23
N LEU A 90 -8.03 9.32 -10.15
CA LEU A 90 -8.51 8.59 -8.98
C LEU A 90 -7.77 7.24 -8.77
N GLU A 91 -7.60 6.45 -9.83
CA GLU A 91 -6.83 5.20 -9.79
C GLU A 91 -5.40 5.45 -9.32
N GLN A 92 -4.73 6.48 -9.86
CA GLN A 92 -3.38 6.86 -9.44
C GLN A 92 -3.30 7.25 -7.96
N GLU A 93 -4.27 8.00 -7.45
CA GLU A 93 -4.31 8.37 -6.02
C GLU A 93 -4.52 7.12 -5.14
N GLN A 94 -5.39 6.20 -5.54
CA GLN A 94 -5.60 4.94 -4.83
C GLN A 94 -4.33 4.07 -4.82
N ASP A 95 -3.67 3.92 -5.96
CA ASP A 95 -2.40 3.18 -6.08
C ASP A 95 -1.31 3.79 -5.20
N LEU A 96 -1.20 5.13 -5.18
CA LEU A 96 -0.25 5.84 -4.34
C LEU A 96 -0.52 5.62 -2.85
N GLN A 97 -1.79 5.64 -2.43
CA GLN A 97 -2.19 5.38 -1.05
C GLN A 97 -1.88 3.94 -0.64
N GLN A 98 -2.18 2.96 -1.50
CA GLN A 98 -1.83 1.55 -1.27
C GLN A 98 -0.31 1.38 -1.17
N LEU A 99 0.46 2.01 -2.05
CA LEU A 99 1.91 1.95 -2.02
C LEU A 99 2.48 2.55 -0.72
N LYS A 100 1.95 3.69 -0.27
CA LYS A 100 2.34 4.30 1.02
C LYS A 100 2.04 3.36 2.19
N TYR A 101 0.86 2.75 2.21
CA TYR A 101 0.48 1.77 3.24
C TYR A 101 1.43 0.57 3.25
N LEU A 102 1.65 -0.06 2.09
CA LEU A 102 2.56 -1.20 1.96
C LEU A 102 4.00 -0.85 2.37
N THR A 103 4.49 0.31 1.93
CA THR A 103 5.82 0.81 2.33
C THR A 103 5.93 0.96 3.85
N SER A 104 4.91 1.54 4.49
CA SER A 104 4.89 1.69 5.95
C SER A 104 4.87 0.33 6.67
N ALA A 105 4.13 -0.64 6.15
CA ALA A 105 4.05 -1.98 6.71
C ALA A 105 5.37 -2.73 6.59
N VAL A 106 6.05 -2.64 5.44
CA VAL A 106 7.38 -3.24 5.23
C VAL A 106 8.42 -2.58 6.15
N ASN A 107 8.42 -1.25 6.26
CA ASN A 107 9.32 -0.55 7.17
C ASN A 107 9.09 -0.97 8.64
N ALA A 108 7.84 -1.18 9.05
CA ALA A 108 7.52 -1.71 10.37
C ALA A 108 8.03 -3.14 10.58
N LEU A 109 7.95 -4.01 9.56
CA LEU A 109 8.51 -5.36 9.62
C LEU A 109 10.03 -5.34 9.75
N ILE A 110 10.71 -4.51 8.95
CA ILE A 110 12.17 -4.33 9.02
C ILE A 110 12.58 -3.85 10.42
N ALA A 111 11.86 -2.87 10.98
CA ALA A 111 12.14 -2.35 12.31
C ALA A 111 11.93 -3.39 13.42
N ASN A 112 10.85 -4.18 13.32
CA ASN A 112 10.57 -5.24 14.28
C ASN A 112 11.63 -6.34 14.23
N ASP A 113 12.04 -6.76 13.04
CA ASP A 113 13.05 -7.80 12.85
C ASP A 113 14.44 -7.35 13.35
N ALA A 114 14.82 -6.10 13.06
CA ALA A 114 16.02 -5.48 13.61
C ALA A 114 15.97 -5.40 15.15
N THR A 115 14.83 -4.99 15.71
CA THR A 115 14.62 -4.94 17.17
C THR A 115 14.75 -6.32 17.80
N LYS A 116 14.18 -7.35 17.17
CA LYS A 116 14.26 -8.73 17.62
C LYS A 116 15.71 -9.19 17.70
N ARG A 117 16.52 -8.95 16.66
CA ARG A 117 17.96 -9.30 16.66
C ARG A 117 18.71 -8.62 17.81
N VAL A 118 18.42 -7.34 18.07
CA VAL A 118 19.02 -6.59 19.20
C VAL A 118 18.70 -7.25 20.55
N LEU A 119 17.44 -7.66 20.75
CA LEU A 119 17.02 -8.34 21.97
C LEU A 119 17.66 -9.72 22.11
N GLU A 120 17.66 -10.52 21.04
CA GLU A 120 18.28 -11.85 21.03
C GLU A 120 19.78 -11.79 21.39
N GLN A 121 20.52 -10.83 20.82
CA GLN A 121 21.92 -10.62 21.18
C GLN A 121 22.09 -10.21 22.65
N THR A 122 21.19 -9.37 23.16
CA THR A 122 21.22 -8.93 24.56
C THR A 122 21.00 -10.09 25.52
N ASN A 123 20.16 -11.06 25.18
CA ASN A 123 19.87 -12.21 26.05
C ASN A 123 21.04 -13.13 26.31
N ILE A 124 21.93 -13.25 25.34
CA ILE A 124 23.14 -14.08 25.47
C ILE A 124 23.94 -13.65 26.70
N ILE A 125 23.90 -12.37 27.07
CA ILE A 125 24.62 -11.87 28.24
C ILE A 125 23.95 -12.26 29.57
N THR A 126 22.64 -12.50 29.57
CA THR A 126 21.89 -12.86 30.78
C THR A 126 22.36 -14.20 31.34
N ASP A 127 22.62 -15.19 30.49
CA ASP A 127 23.14 -16.50 30.93
C ASP A 127 24.55 -16.38 31.54
N ILE A 128 25.38 -15.51 30.98
CA ILE A 128 26.74 -15.25 31.49
C ILE A 128 26.67 -14.62 32.88
N VAL A 129 25.77 -13.65 33.04
CA VAL A 129 25.56 -12.96 34.31
C VAL A 129 24.99 -13.94 35.34
N GLN A 130 24.00 -14.75 34.96
CA GLN A 130 23.40 -15.76 35.82
C GLN A 130 24.45 -16.73 36.38
N ASN A 131 25.28 -17.30 35.50
CA ASN A 131 26.37 -18.19 35.92
C ASN A 131 27.36 -17.48 36.85
N THR A 132 27.66 -16.20 36.59
CA THR A 132 28.53 -15.41 37.46
C THR A 132 27.89 -15.21 38.84
N THR A 133 26.60 -14.88 38.90
CA THR A 133 25.83 -14.73 40.13
C THR A 133 25.86 -16.01 40.95
N GLU A 134 25.59 -17.17 40.33
CA GLU A 134 25.61 -18.47 41.00
C GLU A 134 27.00 -18.83 41.55
N SER A 135 28.07 -18.59 40.79
CA SER A 135 29.44 -18.81 41.27
C SER A 135 29.81 -17.85 42.42
N LEU A 136 29.35 -16.60 42.39
CA LEU A 136 29.56 -15.66 43.49
C LEU A 136 28.82 -16.09 44.76
N MET A 137 27.58 -16.59 44.64
CA MET A 137 26.82 -17.12 45.77
C MET A 137 27.51 -18.34 46.39
N LYS A 138 28.02 -19.28 45.57
CA LYS A 138 28.80 -20.42 46.07
C LYS A 138 30.10 -19.96 46.73
N LEU A 139 30.78 -18.99 46.13
CA LEU A 139 32.01 -18.42 46.67
C LEU A 139 31.80 -17.80 48.06
N ASN A 140 30.69 -17.07 48.25
CA ASN A 140 30.27 -16.57 49.56
C ASN A 140 30.19 -17.72 50.58
N VAL A 141 29.42 -18.77 50.29
CA VAL A 141 29.23 -19.92 51.20
C VAL A 141 30.58 -20.52 51.65
N TYR A 142 31.53 -20.68 50.72
CA TYR A 142 32.85 -21.22 51.07
C TYR A 142 33.73 -20.26 51.86
N CYS A 143 33.60 -18.95 51.64
CA CYS A 143 34.43 -17.94 52.30
C CYS A 143 33.94 -17.57 53.70
N ILE A 144 32.64 -17.72 53.98
CA ILE A 144 32.02 -17.42 55.29
C ILE A 144 31.99 -18.65 56.21
N SER A 145 32.30 -19.85 55.71
CA SER A 145 32.30 -21.07 56.54
C SER A 145 33.28 -20.97 57.72
N ASP A 146 33.07 -21.84 58.72
CA ASP A 146 33.93 -21.90 59.92
C ASP A 146 35.38 -22.28 59.59
N SER A 147 35.59 -22.99 58.48
CA SER A 147 36.90 -23.45 57.99
C SER A 147 37.10 -23.19 56.49
N PRO A 148 37.30 -21.92 56.04
CA PRO A 148 37.39 -21.60 54.61
C PRO A 148 38.57 -22.29 53.89
N LYS A 149 39.63 -22.62 54.64
CA LYS A 149 40.78 -23.37 54.12
C LYS A 149 40.42 -24.78 53.63
N GLU A 150 39.46 -25.44 54.26
CA GLU A 150 39.02 -26.79 53.85
C GLU A 150 38.32 -26.76 52.49
N HIS A 151 37.77 -25.61 52.09
CA HIS A 151 37.13 -25.41 50.80
C HIS A 151 38.05 -24.82 49.73
N GLN A 152 39.37 -24.83 49.93
CA GLN A 152 40.31 -24.20 48.99
C GLN A 152 40.19 -24.71 47.54
N GLY A 153 39.91 -26.00 47.36
CA GLY A 153 39.64 -26.57 46.04
C GLY A 153 38.40 -25.95 45.38
N ASN A 154 37.30 -25.83 46.14
CA ASN A 154 36.04 -25.26 45.63
C ASN A 154 36.16 -23.76 45.35
N VAL A 155 36.83 -23.01 46.24
CA VAL A 155 37.12 -21.58 46.03
C VAL A 155 37.92 -21.38 44.73
N ARG A 156 38.90 -22.24 44.46
CA ARG A 156 39.65 -22.18 43.20
C ARG A 156 38.77 -22.44 41.99
N LEU A 157 37.92 -23.46 42.02
CA LEU A 157 37.01 -23.79 40.91
C LEU A 157 36.05 -22.64 40.60
N GLU A 158 35.39 -22.07 41.61
CA GLU A 158 34.46 -20.96 41.41
C GLU A 158 35.17 -19.69 40.90
N LEU A 159 36.40 -19.42 41.37
CA LEU A 159 37.20 -18.32 40.84
C LEU A 159 37.60 -18.52 39.37
N ASP A 160 37.92 -19.76 38.97
CA ASP A 160 38.24 -20.08 37.58
C ASP A 160 36.98 -19.87 36.69
N GLU A 161 35.80 -20.30 37.14
CA GLU A 161 34.55 -20.08 36.40
C GLU A 161 34.17 -18.59 36.33
N ILE A 162 34.31 -17.83 37.42
CA ILE A 162 34.11 -16.36 37.41
C ILE A 162 35.05 -15.68 36.42
N ASN A 163 36.33 -16.05 36.39
CA ASN A 163 37.30 -15.47 35.45
C ASN A 163 36.97 -15.78 33.98
N LYS A 164 36.49 -17.00 33.71
CA LYS A 164 35.99 -17.43 32.40
C LYS A 164 34.75 -16.61 32.00
N MET A 165 33.76 -16.50 32.88
CA MET A 165 32.54 -15.73 32.62
C MET A 165 32.83 -14.25 32.42
N LYS A 166 33.73 -13.66 33.20
CA LYS A 166 34.19 -12.27 33.03
C LYS A 166 34.81 -12.04 31.64
N SER A 167 35.62 -12.98 31.17
CA SER A 167 36.23 -12.92 29.84
C SER A 167 35.17 -13.03 28.73
N MET A 168 34.23 -13.95 28.88
CA MET A 168 33.12 -14.14 27.93
C MET A 168 32.19 -12.92 27.91
N PHE A 169 31.87 -12.36 29.08
CA PHE A 169 31.09 -11.14 29.24
C PHE A 169 31.72 -9.97 28.48
N LYS A 170 33.04 -9.74 28.65
CA LYS A 170 33.75 -8.65 27.95
C LYS A 170 33.63 -8.79 26.43
N PHE A 171 33.79 -10.01 25.92
CA PHE A 171 33.68 -10.29 24.49
C PHE A 171 32.25 -10.05 23.97
N GLN A 172 31.24 -10.59 24.68
CA GLN A 172 29.84 -10.44 24.25
C GLN A 172 29.33 -9.01 24.40
N ALA A 173 29.68 -8.29 25.48
CA ALA A 173 29.35 -6.89 25.65
C ALA A 173 29.86 -6.04 24.48
N SER A 174 31.09 -6.30 24.02
CA SER A 174 31.67 -5.61 22.85
C SER A 174 30.89 -5.91 21.56
N LYS A 175 30.49 -7.17 21.35
CA LYS A 175 29.66 -7.57 20.20
C LYS A 175 28.28 -6.92 20.22
N ILE A 176 27.62 -6.89 21.38
CA ILE A 176 26.29 -6.27 21.54
C ILE A 176 26.38 -4.77 21.25
N GLN A 177 27.42 -4.09 21.74
CA GLN A 177 27.67 -2.67 21.43
C GLN A 177 27.84 -2.43 19.92
N GLN A 178 28.55 -3.31 19.22
CA GLN A 178 28.65 -3.24 17.75
C GLN A 178 27.30 -3.48 17.08
N HIS A 179 26.51 -4.45 17.54
CA HIS A 179 25.16 -4.69 17.02
C HIS A 179 24.24 -3.48 17.19
N PHE A 180 24.30 -2.78 18.32
CA PHE A 180 23.53 -1.54 18.51
C PHE A 180 23.90 -0.44 17.52
N MET A 181 25.12 -0.44 16.98
CA MET A 181 25.54 0.53 15.95
C MET A 181 25.13 0.11 14.54
N ASN A 182 25.05 -1.20 14.29
CA ASN A 182 24.79 -1.75 12.96
C ASN A 182 23.30 -1.90 12.63
N GLU A 183 22.42 -2.04 13.64
CA GLU A 183 20.97 -2.18 13.46
C GLU A 183 20.26 -0.82 13.54
N SER A 184 20.51 0.06 12.56
CA SER A 184 19.94 1.42 12.53
C SER A 184 18.41 1.46 12.43
N SER A 185 17.79 0.39 11.95
CA SER A 185 16.34 0.27 11.80
C SER A 185 15.64 -0.23 13.06
N ALA A 186 16.38 -0.66 14.09
CA ALA A 186 15.80 -1.15 15.33
C ALA A 186 15.04 -0.03 16.07
N ASN A 187 14.05 -0.43 16.86
CA ASN A 187 13.28 0.48 17.70
C ASN A 187 14.23 1.22 18.67
N PRO A 188 14.31 2.56 18.62
CA PRO A 188 15.24 3.32 19.44
C PRO A 188 15.05 3.16 20.95
N ASP A 189 13.80 3.00 21.41
CA ASP A 189 13.48 2.82 22.82
C ASP A 189 13.93 1.46 23.32
N ALA A 190 13.70 0.40 22.52
CA ALA A 190 14.21 -0.93 22.83
C ALA A 190 15.75 -0.93 22.89
N VAL A 191 16.42 -0.32 21.92
CA VAL A 191 17.89 -0.17 21.91
C VAL A 191 18.36 0.59 23.16
N LYS A 192 17.67 1.66 23.55
CA LYS A 192 17.99 2.45 24.75
C LYS A 192 17.86 1.62 26.02
N ILE A 193 16.82 0.80 26.15
CA ILE A 193 16.64 -0.13 27.28
C ILE A 193 17.79 -1.13 27.31
N CYS A 194 18.11 -1.79 26.19
CA CYS A 194 19.22 -2.75 26.11
C CYS A 194 20.58 -2.11 26.44
N LYS A 195 20.84 -0.88 25.98
CA LYS A 195 22.05 -0.12 26.32
C LYS A 195 22.15 0.15 27.81
N ASN A 196 21.05 0.58 28.43
CA ASN A 196 21.02 0.85 29.86
C ASN A 196 21.22 -0.42 30.69
N TYR A 197 20.60 -1.53 30.29
CA TYR A 197 20.80 -2.84 30.92
C TYR A 197 22.26 -3.28 30.83
N LEU A 198 22.83 -3.26 29.61
CA LEU A 198 24.24 -3.63 29.39
C LEU A 198 25.19 -2.78 30.24
N ARG A 199 24.94 -1.46 30.32
CA ARG A 199 25.75 -0.55 31.13
C ARG A 199 25.74 -0.91 32.62
N GLN A 200 24.57 -1.24 33.18
CA GLN A 200 24.45 -1.64 34.58
C GLN A 200 25.20 -2.94 34.86
N LEU A 201 25.10 -3.91 33.95
CA LEU A 201 25.86 -5.15 34.02
C LEU A 201 27.37 -4.91 33.92
N GLU A 202 27.81 -4.04 33.00
CA GLU A 202 29.22 -3.68 32.84
C GLU A 202 29.79 -3.04 34.12
N GLU A 203 29.02 -2.21 34.81
CA GLU A 203 29.42 -1.58 36.06
C GLU A 203 29.68 -2.63 37.16
N ALA A 204 28.79 -3.62 37.30
CA ALA A 204 28.94 -4.70 38.27
C ALA A 204 30.11 -5.65 37.89
N MET A 205 30.17 -6.08 36.63
CA MET A 205 31.18 -7.02 36.11
C MET A 205 32.59 -6.41 35.99
N ARG A 206 32.73 -5.09 36.14
CA ARG A 206 34.02 -4.38 36.19
C ARG A 206 34.26 -3.71 37.54
N SER A 207 33.46 -4.05 38.55
CA SER A 207 33.59 -3.49 39.89
C SER A 207 34.95 -3.81 40.51
N LYS A 208 35.43 -2.91 41.37
CA LYS A 208 36.66 -3.11 42.13
C LYS A 208 36.57 -4.34 43.05
N GLN A 209 35.37 -4.63 43.57
CA GLN A 209 35.09 -5.82 44.39
C GLN A 209 35.37 -7.09 43.61
N LEU A 210 34.81 -7.24 42.40
CA LEU A 210 35.05 -8.43 41.57
C LEU A 210 36.53 -8.59 41.21
N ILE A 211 37.22 -7.48 40.90
CA ILE A 211 38.65 -7.50 40.60
C ILE A 211 39.45 -7.97 41.82
N ALA A 212 39.14 -7.47 43.02
CA ALA A 212 39.83 -7.86 44.25
C ALA A 212 39.60 -9.34 44.59
N ILE A 213 38.36 -9.83 44.48
CA ILE A 213 38.01 -11.24 44.65
C ILE A 213 38.86 -12.12 43.71
N CYS A 214 38.86 -11.82 42.41
CA CYS A 214 39.60 -12.61 41.42
C CYS A 214 41.12 -12.58 41.63
N ALA A 215 41.68 -11.46 42.09
CA ALA A 215 43.13 -11.26 42.16
C ALA A 215 43.77 -11.66 43.49
N LEU A 216 43.05 -11.53 44.61
CA LEU A 216 43.65 -11.57 45.95
C LEU A 216 43.12 -12.71 46.82
N LEU A 217 41.93 -13.26 46.54
CA LEU A 217 41.29 -14.25 47.40
C LEU A 217 42.16 -15.50 47.58
N GLN A 218 42.71 -16.08 46.51
CA GLN A 218 43.56 -17.28 46.62
C GLN A 218 44.82 -17.04 47.46
N PHE A 219 45.40 -15.84 47.38
CA PHE A 219 46.58 -15.48 48.15
C PHE A 219 46.28 -15.34 49.63
N ASP A 220 45.21 -14.62 49.97
CA ASP A 220 44.77 -14.46 51.36
C ASP A 220 44.29 -15.80 51.95
N LEU A 221 43.74 -16.70 51.12
CA LEU A 221 43.39 -18.08 51.47
C LEU A 221 44.63 -18.94 51.80
N ALA A 222 45.67 -18.88 50.96
CA ALA A 222 46.93 -19.57 51.22
C ALA A 222 47.61 -19.08 52.50
N LYS A 223 47.52 -17.78 52.79
CA LYS A 223 48.02 -17.18 54.03
C LYS A 223 47.14 -17.45 55.25
N GLY A 224 45.92 -17.95 55.06
CA GLY A 224 44.96 -18.21 56.14
C GLY A 224 44.44 -16.95 56.83
N ASN A 225 44.32 -15.84 56.10
CA ASN A 225 43.78 -14.60 56.66
C ASN A 225 42.24 -14.63 56.68
N ILE A 226 41.68 -15.30 57.70
CA ILE A 226 40.24 -15.56 57.83
C ILE A 226 39.39 -14.29 57.68
N ARG A 227 39.78 -13.19 58.34
CA ARG A 227 39.03 -11.91 58.26
C ARG A 227 38.93 -11.38 56.84
N LYS A 228 40.01 -11.44 56.07
CA LYS A 228 40.00 -11.00 54.66
C LYS A 228 39.19 -11.95 53.78
N ILE A 229 39.32 -13.26 53.99
CA ILE A 229 38.55 -14.28 53.25
C ILE A 229 37.05 -14.04 53.43
N GLN A 230 36.59 -13.84 54.67
CA GLN A 230 35.19 -13.53 54.97
C GLN A 230 34.75 -12.20 54.35
N SER A 231 35.62 -11.18 54.33
CA SER A 231 35.33 -9.91 53.64
C SER A 231 35.08 -10.11 52.14
N TYR A 232 35.87 -10.95 51.47
CA TYR A 232 35.63 -11.28 50.06
C TYR A 232 34.33 -12.07 49.86
N GLY A 233 33.95 -12.92 50.82
CA GLY A 233 32.65 -13.60 50.82
C GLY A 233 31.48 -12.63 50.88
N ASN A 234 31.54 -11.62 51.75
CA ASN A 234 30.54 -10.56 51.83
C ASN A 234 30.50 -9.70 50.56
N ASP A 235 31.66 -9.38 49.98
CA ASP A 235 31.73 -8.67 48.70
C ASP A 235 31.12 -9.50 47.55
N ALA A 236 31.33 -10.82 47.55
CA ALA A 236 30.73 -11.72 46.58
C ALA A 236 29.20 -11.77 46.72
N ASP A 237 28.68 -11.79 47.95
CA ASP A 237 27.24 -11.72 48.23
C ASP A 237 26.60 -10.43 47.72
N SER A 238 27.19 -9.29 48.09
CA SER A 238 26.71 -7.98 47.68
C SER A 238 26.70 -7.83 46.16
N LEU A 239 27.72 -8.37 45.49
CA LEU A 239 27.80 -8.33 44.04
C LEU A 239 26.79 -9.28 43.38
N ALA A 240 26.58 -10.47 43.92
CA ALA A 240 25.56 -11.41 43.45
C ALA A 240 24.15 -10.80 43.54
N GLN A 241 23.80 -10.19 44.67
CA GLN A 241 22.52 -9.49 44.86
C GLN A 241 22.35 -8.32 43.88
N LYS A 242 23.42 -7.55 43.64
CA LYS A 242 23.39 -6.45 42.64
C LYS A 242 23.10 -6.99 41.24
N LEU A 243 23.74 -8.09 40.84
CA LEU A 243 23.51 -8.71 39.53
C LEU A 243 22.08 -9.27 39.40
N GLU A 244 21.59 -9.95 40.43
CA GLU A 244 20.22 -10.50 40.48
C GLU A 244 19.16 -9.39 40.42
N THR A 245 19.40 -8.25 41.08
CA THR A 245 18.53 -7.08 41.01
C THR A 245 18.46 -6.53 39.58
N ILE A 246 19.61 -6.35 38.92
CA ILE A 246 19.68 -5.87 37.54
C ILE A 246 18.93 -6.82 36.58
N GLN A 247 19.07 -8.14 36.77
CA GLN A 247 18.35 -9.14 35.96
C GLN A 247 16.83 -9.07 36.19
N THR A 248 16.39 -8.80 37.42
CA THR A 248 14.96 -8.73 37.80
C THR A 248 14.31 -7.45 37.30
N ASP A 249 14.96 -6.29 37.44
CA ASP A 249 14.42 -4.98 37.04
C ASP A 249 14.09 -4.91 35.54
N VAL A 250 14.80 -5.65 34.69
CA VAL A 250 14.55 -5.71 33.25
C VAL A 250 13.38 -6.62 32.89
N ALA A 251 13.05 -7.61 33.73
CA ALA A 251 11.84 -8.41 33.56
C ALA A 251 10.54 -7.61 33.80
N PHE A 252 10.61 -6.52 34.58
CA PHE A 252 9.47 -5.66 34.91
C PHE A 252 9.32 -4.41 34.01
N GLY A 253 10.29 -4.13 33.12
CA GLY A 253 10.29 -2.99 32.20
C GLY A 253 9.42 -3.13 30.94
N GLY A 254 8.42 -4.02 30.94
CA GLY A 254 7.45 -4.14 29.84
C GLY A 254 7.93 -4.85 28.57
N ILE A 255 9.17 -5.36 28.54
CA ILE A 255 9.66 -6.27 27.50
C ILE A 255 9.93 -7.62 28.15
N CYS A 256 8.86 -8.28 28.60
CA CYS A 256 8.95 -9.70 28.88
C CYS A 256 9.12 -10.40 27.54
N MET A 257 10.27 -11.03 27.31
CA MET A 257 10.53 -11.76 26.08
C MET A 257 9.54 -12.89 25.77
N LYS A 258 8.78 -13.33 26.78
CA LYS A 258 7.68 -14.28 26.60
C LYS A 258 6.47 -13.66 25.88
N ASP A 259 6.32 -12.33 25.91
CA ASP A 259 5.20 -11.62 25.28
C ASP A 259 5.43 -11.27 23.80
N LEU A 260 6.68 -11.34 23.32
CA LEU A 260 6.99 -11.18 21.89
C LEU A 260 6.29 -12.25 21.04
N LYS A 261 6.11 -13.47 21.58
CA LYS A 261 5.39 -14.56 20.90
C LYS A 261 3.89 -14.27 20.77
N SER A 262 3.28 -13.66 21.79
CA SER A 262 1.87 -13.24 21.81
C SER A 262 1.58 -12.10 20.82
N VAL A 263 2.49 -11.12 20.73
CA VAL A 263 2.38 -10.01 19.77
C VAL A 263 2.61 -10.47 18.33
N MET A 264 3.37 -11.55 18.12
CA MET A 264 3.62 -12.16 16.81
C MET A 264 2.40 -12.92 16.25
N ASP A 265 1.56 -13.52 17.10
CA ASP A 265 0.42 -14.33 16.66
C ASP A 265 -0.86 -13.51 16.39
N GLN A 266 -1.00 -12.31 16.98
CA GLN A 266 -2.24 -11.52 16.89
C GLN A 266 -2.40 -10.66 15.62
N LYS A 267 -1.40 -10.58 14.73
CA LYS A 267 -1.50 -9.82 13.46
C LYS A 267 -1.64 -10.68 12.21
N GLN A 268 -1.82 -11.98 12.34
CA GLN A 268 -2.29 -12.80 11.22
C GLN A 268 -3.82 -12.80 11.17
N LEU A 269 -4.36 -12.33 10.05
CA LEU A 269 -5.75 -12.49 9.57
C LEU A 269 -6.84 -11.65 10.26
N LYS A 270 -6.87 -10.35 9.93
CA LYS A 270 -8.15 -9.69 9.62
C LYS A 270 -8.04 -8.99 8.28
N ASN A 271 -8.36 -9.75 7.23
CA ASN A 271 -9.09 -9.33 6.03
C ASN A 271 -9.64 -10.61 5.39
#